data_AF-A0A8T1A655-F1
#
_entry.id   AF-A0A8T1A655-F1
#
_cell.length_a   1.000
_cell.length_b   1.000
_cell.length_c   1.000
_cell.angle_alpha   90.00
_cell.angle_beta   90.00
_cell.angle_gamma   90.00
#
_symmetry.space_group_name_H-M   'P 1'
#
loop_
_entity.id
_entity.type
_entity.pdbx_description
1 polymer ?
#
loop_
_entity_poly.entity_id
_entity_poly.type
_entity_poly.pdbx_seq_one_letter_code
_entity_poly.pdbx_strand_id
1 'polypeptide(L)'
;MDRNEFPHLNDSQYESVQKMAGIFGMDALQSLVAATPAEQVERVNAFDTYERGLITHVRRGMQPPMAEVKPSHQKPLRLKVNPYEGKEGENLHFWVREVELAMDAALISTEQLRVAFAVANLSGRAKRWAYTREATTPGCFASWAQLCEQLRAAFLPANYEYRQRSSFL
;
A
#
# COMPACT_ATOMS: atom_id res chain seq x y z
N MET A 1 20.76 2.12 -46.03
CA MET A 1 21.97 1.47 -45.52
C MET A 1 22.03 0.07 -46.06
N ASP A 2 23.11 -0.29 -46.74
CA ASP A 2 23.29 -1.62 -47.29
C ASP A 2 24.03 -2.51 -46.27
N ARG A 3 23.47 -3.69 -45.97
CA ARG A 3 24.09 -4.68 -45.08
C ARG A 3 25.43 -5.17 -45.63
N ASN A 4 25.65 -5.02 -46.93
CA ASN A 4 26.88 -5.39 -47.61
C ASN A 4 28.10 -4.55 -47.17
N GLU A 5 27.91 -3.39 -46.55
CA GLU A 5 29.01 -2.56 -46.02
C GLU A 5 29.60 -3.11 -44.71
N PHE A 6 28.85 -3.98 -44.01
CA PHE A 6 29.23 -4.55 -42.71
C PHE A 6 29.11 -6.08 -42.69
N PRO A 7 29.75 -6.81 -43.63
CA PRO A 7 29.54 -8.25 -43.80
C PRO A 7 30.08 -9.10 -42.63
N HIS A 8 30.93 -8.51 -41.79
CA HIS A 8 31.57 -9.14 -40.64
C HIS A 8 30.85 -8.86 -39.31
N LEU A 9 29.83 -7.99 -39.31
CA LEU A 9 29.00 -7.75 -38.13
C LEU A 9 27.88 -8.79 -38.05
N ASN A 10 27.58 -9.24 -36.83
CA ASN A 10 26.38 -10.03 -36.58
C ASN A 10 25.12 -9.15 -36.56
N ASP A 11 23.93 -9.77 -36.52
CA ASP A 11 22.65 -9.04 -36.58
C ASP A 11 22.50 -7.99 -35.46
N SER A 12 22.94 -8.30 -34.24
CA SER A 12 22.87 -7.38 -33.10
C SER A 12 23.82 -6.20 -33.24
N GLN A 13 25.03 -6.44 -33.74
CA GLN A 13 26.00 -5.39 -34.03
C GLN A 13 25.53 -4.48 -35.17
N TYR A 14 24.90 -5.05 -36.19
CA TYR A 14 24.32 -4.29 -37.28
C TYR A 14 23.13 -3.43 -36.83
N GLU A 15 22.29 -3.94 -35.91
CA GLU A 15 21.24 -3.14 -35.26
C GLU A 15 21.84 -1.94 -34.51
N SER A 16 22.93 -2.14 -33.77
CA SER A 16 23.65 -1.05 -33.10
C SER A 16 24.21 -0.01 -34.08
N VAL A 17 24.63 -0.42 -35.28
CA VAL A 17 25.01 0.52 -36.37
C VAL A 17 23.82 1.38 -36.80
N GLN A 18 22.64 0.79 -36.98
CA GLN A 18 21.43 1.54 -37.33
C GLN A 18 21.04 2.56 -36.26
N LYS A 19 21.18 2.19 -34.98
CA LYS A 19 20.95 3.12 -33.86
C LYS A 19 21.96 4.25 -33.83
N MET A 20 23.25 3.96 -34.06
CA MET A 20 24.28 4.99 -34.17
C MET A 20 23.96 5.98 -35.30
N ALA A 21 23.50 5.48 -36.45
CA ALA A 21 23.04 6.33 -37.55
C ALA A 21 21.90 7.26 -37.14
N GLY A 22 20.94 6.73 -36.38
CA GLY A 22 19.79 7.49 -35.90
C GLY A 22 20.13 8.55 -34.85
N ILE A 23 21.17 8.33 -34.04
CA ILE A 23 21.58 9.23 -32.94
C ILE A 23 22.61 10.26 -33.41
N PHE A 24 23.65 9.82 -34.13
CA PHE A 24 24.79 10.66 -34.52
C PHE A 24 24.70 11.17 -35.96
N GLY A 25 23.74 10.67 -36.75
CA GLY A 25 23.58 11.03 -38.16
C GLY A 25 24.47 10.21 -39.12
N MET A 26 24.31 10.49 -40.42
CA MET A 26 24.96 9.73 -41.49
C MET A 26 26.48 9.95 -41.56
N ASP A 27 27.00 11.07 -41.05
CA ASP A 27 28.44 11.38 -41.07
C ASP A 27 29.24 10.43 -40.16
N ALA A 28 28.69 10.11 -38.98
CA ALA A 28 29.26 9.11 -38.07
C ALA A 28 29.30 7.73 -38.73
N LEU A 29 28.36 7.47 -39.63
CA LEU A 29 28.29 6.22 -40.37
C LEU A 29 29.33 6.15 -41.48
N GLN A 30 29.53 7.24 -42.23
CA GLN A 30 30.61 7.33 -43.21
C GLN A 30 31.98 7.14 -42.56
N SER A 31 32.19 7.74 -41.38
CA SER A 31 33.40 7.52 -40.59
C SER A 31 33.55 6.07 -40.10
N LEU A 32 32.45 5.36 -39.86
CA LEU A 32 32.48 3.95 -39.46
C LEU A 32 32.79 3.05 -40.66
N VAL A 33 32.17 3.30 -41.81
CA VAL A 33 32.41 2.56 -43.06
C VAL A 33 33.87 2.72 -43.52
N ALA A 34 34.46 3.91 -43.35
CA ALA A 34 35.85 4.18 -43.70
C ALA A 34 36.88 3.47 -42.78
N ALA A 35 36.43 2.89 -41.67
CA ALA A 35 37.28 2.22 -40.69
C ALA A 35 37.65 0.80 -41.10
N THR A 36 38.73 0.26 -40.52
CA THR A 36 39.08 -1.15 -40.69
C THR A 36 38.01 -2.05 -40.06
N PRO A 37 37.82 -3.30 -40.55
CA PRO A 37 36.83 -4.22 -39.97
C PRO A 37 36.99 -4.45 -38.45
N ALA A 38 38.23 -4.46 -37.96
CA ALA A 38 38.51 -4.59 -36.53
C ALA A 38 38.02 -3.35 -35.74
N GLU A 39 38.29 -2.14 -36.26
CA GLU A 39 37.83 -0.89 -35.67
C GLU A 39 36.31 -0.73 -35.73
N GLN A 40 35.65 -1.22 -36.77
CA GLN A 40 34.19 -1.22 -36.87
C GLN A 40 33.57 -2.03 -35.74
N VAL A 41 34.05 -3.25 -35.53
CA VAL A 41 33.59 -4.12 -34.43
C VAL A 41 33.84 -3.47 -33.07
N GLU A 42 35.02 -2.90 -32.86
CA GLU A 42 35.37 -2.25 -31.60
C GLU A 42 34.44 -1.06 -31.30
N ARG A 43 34.24 -0.16 -32.26
CA ARG A 43 33.39 1.03 -32.08
C ARG A 43 31.94 0.67 -31.86
N VAL A 44 31.42 -0.32 -32.60
CA VAL A 44 30.05 -0.83 -32.43
C VAL A 44 29.87 -1.44 -31.04
N ASN A 45 30.82 -2.26 -30.58
CA ASN A 45 30.75 -2.89 -29.24
C ASN A 45 30.88 -1.86 -28.11
N ALA A 46 31.70 -0.82 -28.30
CA ALA A 46 31.84 0.28 -27.35
C ALA A 46 30.52 1.06 -27.22
N PHE A 47 29.89 1.39 -28.34
CA PHE A 47 28.58 2.04 -28.35
C PHE A 47 27.50 1.17 -27.70
N ASP A 48 27.43 -0.09 -28.05
CA ASP A 48 26.47 -1.06 -27.51
C ASP A 48 26.64 -1.26 -26.00
N THR A 49 27.88 -1.24 -25.51
CA THR A 49 28.19 -1.24 -24.06
C THR A 49 27.72 0.05 -23.37
N TYR A 50 27.95 1.20 -24.00
CA TYR A 50 27.47 2.49 -23.50
C TYR A 50 25.93 2.54 -23.44
N GLU A 51 25.25 2.09 -24.50
CA GLU A 51 23.78 2.05 -24.58
C GLU A 51 23.19 1.15 -23.47
N ARG A 52 23.74 -0.06 -23.30
CA ARG A 52 23.34 -0.95 -22.19
C ARG A 52 23.58 -0.33 -20.82
N GLY A 53 24.70 0.37 -20.64
CA GLY A 53 25.02 1.09 -19.42
C GLY A 53 23.99 2.19 -19.12
N LEU A 54 23.62 2.97 -20.14
CA LEU A 54 22.63 4.03 -20.06
C LEU A 54 21.24 3.48 -19.75
N ILE A 55 20.80 2.42 -20.44
CA ILE A 55 19.52 1.74 -20.18
C ILE A 55 19.50 1.20 -18.74
N THR A 56 20.60 0.61 -18.28
CA THR A 56 20.71 0.12 -16.89
C THR A 56 20.60 1.26 -15.88
N HIS A 57 21.23 2.39 -16.16
CA HIS A 57 21.19 3.57 -15.30
C HIS A 57 19.80 4.21 -15.26
N VAL A 58 19.18 4.43 -16.43
CA VAL A 58 17.82 4.96 -16.55
C VAL A 58 16.82 4.02 -15.91
N ARG A 59 16.93 2.70 -16.15
CA ARG A 59 16.07 1.70 -15.52
C ARG A 59 16.23 1.68 -14.00
N ARG A 60 17.43 1.90 -13.47
CA ARG A 60 17.66 2.06 -12.03
C ARG A 60 17.04 3.34 -11.47
N GLY A 61 17.11 4.44 -12.21
CA GLY A 61 16.47 5.71 -11.83
C GLY A 61 14.93 5.69 -11.97
N MET A 62 14.40 4.84 -12.85
CA MET A 62 12.97 4.65 -13.08
C MET A 62 12.38 3.47 -12.31
N GLN A 63 13.20 2.56 -11.79
CA GLN A 63 12.75 1.59 -10.81
C GLN A 63 12.32 2.39 -9.59
N PRO A 64 11.05 2.30 -9.15
CA PRO A 64 10.73 2.72 -7.80
C PRO A 64 11.71 1.97 -6.89
N PRO A 65 12.38 2.64 -5.93
CA PRO A 65 13.21 1.93 -4.97
C PRO A 65 12.37 0.79 -4.46
N MET A 66 12.88 -0.45 -4.58
CA MET A 66 12.17 -1.68 -4.29
C MET A 66 11.37 -1.43 -3.03
N ALA A 67 10.09 -1.15 -3.24
CA ALA A 67 9.27 -0.67 -2.16
C ALA A 67 8.98 -1.95 -1.39
N GLU A 68 9.79 -2.20 -0.34
CA GLU A 68 9.13 -2.27 0.95
C GLU A 68 8.02 -1.24 0.87
N VAL A 69 6.79 -1.71 0.79
CA VAL A 69 5.61 -0.86 0.89
C VAL A 69 5.80 -0.15 2.21
N LYS A 70 6.49 0.99 2.19
CA LYS A 70 6.63 1.85 3.35
C LYS A 70 5.18 2.12 3.67
N PRO A 71 4.68 1.67 4.83
CA PRO A 71 3.33 2.00 5.22
C PRO A 71 3.26 3.50 5.03
N SER A 72 2.29 3.93 4.22
CA SER A 72 2.09 5.33 3.89
C SER A 72 2.37 6.14 5.15
N HIS A 73 3.22 7.16 5.09
CA HIS A 73 3.41 8.08 6.22
C HIS A 73 2.13 8.93 6.43
N GLN A 74 0.96 8.31 6.29
CA GLN A 74 -0.32 8.80 6.75
C GLN A 74 -0.14 9.09 8.22
N LYS A 75 -0.23 10.37 8.55
CA LYS A 75 -0.21 10.83 9.92
C LYS A 75 -1.51 10.35 10.57
N PRO A 76 -1.45 9.61 11.70
CA PRO A 76 -2.64 9.22 12.43
C PRO A 76 -3.49 10.44 12.78
N LEU A 77 -4.76 10.41 12.43
CA LEU A 77 -5.73 11.42 12.81
C LEU A 77 -6.42 10.98 14.10
N ARG A 78 -6.49 11.89 15.09
CA ARG A 78 -7.23 11.65 16.32
C ARG A 78 -8.65 12.16 16.16
N LEU A 79 -9.56 11.27 15.80
CA LEU A 79 -10.99 11.58 15.81
C LEU A 79 -11.52 11.56 17.25
N LYS A 80 -12.41 12.49 17.57
CA LYS A 80 -13.13 12.49 18.84
C LYS A 80 -14.32 11.54 18.72
N VAL A 81 -14.36 10.52 19.56
CA VAL A 81 -15.51 9.60 19.69
C VAL A 81 -16.30 10.00 20.92
N ASN A 82 -17.62 10.02 20.82
CA ASN A 82 -18.47 10.22 21.99
C ASN A 82 -18.51 8.93 22.81
N PRO A 83 -18.19 8.97 24.12
CA PRO A 83 -18.14 7.73 24.90
C PRO A 83 -19.50 7.04 25.00
N TYR A 84 -19.52 5.72 24.90
CA TYR A 84 -20.74 4.94 25.09
C TYR A 84 -20.98 4.68 26.57
N GLU A 85 -22.09 5.19 27.10
CA GLU A 85 -22.44 5.02 28.51
C GLU A 85 -23.15 3.70 28.79
N GLY A 86 -23.76 3.09 27.76
CA GLY A 86 -24.65 1.95 27.89
C GLY A 86 -25.98 2.34 28.50
N LYS A 87 -26.54 3.51 28.15
CA LYS A 87 -27.87 3.96 28.57
C LYS A 87 -28.97 3.41 27.67
N GLU A 88 -30.20 3.31 28.19
CA GLU A 88 -31.35 2.96 27.35
C GLU A 88 -31.59 4.09 26.33
N GLY A 89 -31.78 3.73 25.05
CA GLY A 89 -31.92 4.68 23.95
C GLY A 89 -30.61 5.10 23.28
N GLU A 90 -29.44 4.81 23.85
CA GLU A 90 -28.17 4.99 23.13
C GLU A 90 -28.05 3.96 21.99
N ASN A 91 -27.60 4.41 20.84
CA ASN A 91 -27.42 3.56 19.67
C ASN A 91 -26.02 2.94 19.64
N LEU A 92 -25.91 1.69 20.11
CA LEU A 92 -24.65 0.93 20.11
C LEU A 92 -24.07 0.77 18.69
N HIS A 93 -24.90 0.59 17.67
CA HIS A 93 -24.42 0.38 16.30
C HIS A 93 -23.73 1.62 15.74
N PHE A 94 -24.29 2.81 15.99
CA PHE A 94 -23.66 4.07 15.60
C PHE A 94 -22.34 4.27 16.33
N TRP A 95 -22.29 4.00 17.64
CA TRP A 95 -21.06 4.09 18.39
C TRP A 95 -19.98 3.11 17.89
N VAL A 96 -20.32 1.85 17.66
CA VAL A 96 -19.41 0.84 17.07
C VAL A 96 -18.83 1.35 15.76
N ARG A 97 -19.66 1.95 14.89
CA ARG A 97 -19.20 2.49 13.62
C ARG A 97 -18.29 3.71 13.77
N GLU A 98 -18.59 4.63 14.68
CA GLU A 98 -17.72 5.78 14.98
C GLU A 98 -16.36 5.34 15.51
N VAL A 99 -16.33 4.32 16.36
CA VAL A 99 -15.10 3.73 16.90
C VAL A 99 -14.27 3.09 15.81
N GLU A 100 -14.87 2.31 14.90
CA GLU A 100 -14.16 1.73 13.75
C GLU A 100 -13.51 2.81 12.88
N LEU A 101 -14.24 3.88 12.57
CA LEU A 101 -13.71 5.01 11.80
C LEU A 101 -12.54 5.70 12.53
N ALA A 102 -12.63 5.85 13.84
CA ALA A 102 -11.56 6.43 14.65
C ALA A 102 -10.32 5.51 14.71
N MET A 103 -10.51 4.19 14.77
CA MET A 103 -9.42 3.22 14.71
C MET A 103 -8.71 3.28 13.36
N ASP A 104 -9.46 3.30 12.25
CA ASP A 104 -8.92 3.39 10.90
C ASP A 104 -8.14 4.70 10.71
N ALA A 105 -8.72 5.83 11.14
CA ALA A 105 -8.08 7.13 11.08
C ALA A 105 -6.82 7.24 11.95
N ALA A 106 -6.81 6.54 13.09
CA ALA A 106 -5.66 6.47 14.00
C ALA A 106 -4.65 5.37 13.62
N LEU A 107 -4.87 4.64 12.53
CA LEU A 107 -4.05 3.52 12.06
C LEU A 107 -3.86 2.42 13.11
N ILE A 108 -4.92 2.13 13.87
CA ILE A 108 -4.93 1.09 14.90
C ILE A 108 -5.22 -0.27 14.25
N SER A 109 -4.18 -1.08 14.11
CA SER A 109 -4.22 -2.35 13.37
C SER A 109 -4.31 -3.60 14.24
N THR A 110 -3.74 -3.60 15.44
CA THR A 110 -3.72 -4.79 16.29
C THR A 110 -5.00 -4.92 17.08
N GLU A 111 -5.50 -6.15 17.23
CA GLU A 111 -6.74 -6.42 17.97
C GLU A 111 -6.65 -5.97 19.44
N GLN A 112 -5.48 -6.10 20.06
CA GLN A 112 -5.25 -5.64 21.42
C GLN A 112 -5.39 -4.11 21.54
N LEU A 113 -4.83 -3.35 20.59
CA LEU A 113 -4.98 -1.89 20.58
C LEU A 113 -6.41 -1.47 20.24
N ARG A 114 -7.09 -2.20 19.34
CA ARG A 114 -8.51 -1.96 19.04
C ARG A 114 -9.38 -2.14 20.29
N VAL A 115 -9.22 -3.26 20.99
CA VAL A 115 -9.93 -3.52 22.25
C VAL A 115 -9.63 -2.43 23.29
N ALA A 116 -8.35 -2.11 23.52
CA ALA A 116 -7.96 -1.08 24.48
C ALA A 116 -8.56 0.30 24.13
N PHE A 117 -8.51 0.67 22.85
CA PHE A 117 -9.09 1.92 22.36
C PHE A 117 -10.61 1.96 22.54
N ALA A 118 -11.31 0.88 22.20
CA ALA A 118 -12.75 0.79 22.40
C ALA A 118 -13.15 0.89 23.88
N VAL A 119 -12.48 0.13 24.76
CA VAL A 119 -12.73 0.17 26.21
C VAL A 119 -12.43 1.55 26.80
N ALA A 120 -11.40 2.25 26.30
CA ALA A 120 -11.10 3.62 26.70
C ALA A 120 -12.23 4.60 26.35
N ASN A 121 -12.95 4.34 25.24
CA ASN A 121 -14.12 5.10 24.78
C ASN A 121 -15.44 4.61 25.39
N LEU A 122 -15.42 3.70 26.37
CA LEU A 122 -16.58 3.42 27.20
C LEU A 122 -16.64 4.38 28.39
N SER A 123 -17.87 4.64 28.85
CA SER A 123 -18.16 5.43 30.05
C SER A 123 -19.33 4.81 30.82
N GLY A 124 -19.74 5.44 31.92
CA GLY A 124 -20.98 5.10 32.62
C GLY A 124 -21.13 3.62 33.03
N ARG A 125 -22.22 2.99 32.59
CA ARG A 125 -22.53 1.58 32.87
C ARG A 125 -21.67 0.65 32.03
N ALA A 126 -21.44 0.98 30.77
CA ALA A 126 -20.64 0.18 29.85
C ALA A 126 -19.20 -0.01 30.35
N LYS A 127 -18.57 1.06 30.85
CA LYS A 127 -17.20 0.99 31.38
C LYS A 127 -17.11 0.10 32.63
N ARG A 128 -18.04 0.24 33.56
CA ARG A 128 -18.11 -0.60 34.78
C ARG A 128 -18.29 -2.07 34.42
N TRP A 129 -19.22 -2.36 33.50
CA TRP A 129 -19.45 -3.71 33.00
C TRP A 129 -18.18 -4.31 32.38
N ALA A 130 -17.48 -3.55 31.53
CA ALA A 130 -16.26 -4.03 30.85
C ALA A 130 -15.18 -4.43 31.86
N TYR A 131 -14.89 -3.57 32.84
CA TYR A 131 -13.90 -3.88 33.89
C TYR A 131 -14.32 -5.02 34.81
N THR A 132 -15.61 -5.14 35.16
CA THR A 132 -16.10 -6.28 35.95
C THR A 132 -15.91 -7.60 35.18
N ARG A 133 -16.18 -7.59 33.86
CA ARG A 133 -15.94 -8.75 33.00
C ARG A 133 -14.45 -9.11 32.96
N GLU A 134 -13.59 -8.13 32.72
CA GLU A 134 -12.14 -8.35 32.65
C GLU A 134 -11.55 -8.85 33.98
N ALA A 135 -12.06 -8.39 35.12
CA ALA A 135 -11.66 -8.88 36.44
C ALA A 135 -12.10 -10.34 36.70
N THR A 136 -13.26 -10.74 36.18
CA THR A 136 -13.81 -12.10 36.38
C THR A 136 -13.21 -13.09 35.37
N THR A 137 -12.90 -12.62 34.18
CA THR A 137 -12.34 -13.43 33.09
C THR A 137 -11.29 -12.60 32.35
N PRO A 138 -10.03 -12.63 32.80
CA PRO A 138 -8.94 -11.93 32.14
C PRO A 138 -8.83 -12.38 30.68
N GLY A 139 -8.65 -11.42 29.76
CA GLY A 139 -8.61 -11.70 28.33
C GLY A 139 -9.97 -12.06 27.71
N CYS A 140 -11.09 -11.75 28.37
CA CYS A 140 -12.43 -11.98 27.80
C CYS A 140 -12.73 -11.19 26.52
N PHE A 141 -11.88 -10.22 26.16
CA PHE A 141 -11.94 -9.46 24.91
C PHE A 141 -10.69 -9.77 24.07
N ALA A 142 -10.69 -10.88 23.33
CA ALA A 142 -9.58 -11.28 22.47
C ALA A 142 -9.54 -10.50 21.14
N SER A 143 -10.68 -9.94 20.72
CA SER A 143 -10.81 -9.16 19.48
C SER A 143 -11.91 -8.09 19.56
N TRP A 144 -11.86 -7.14 18.63
CA TRP A 144 -12.90 -6.13 18.42
C TRP A 144 -14.28 -6.76 18.18
N ALA A 145 -14.33 -7.81 17.35
CA ALA A 145 -15.56 -8.54 17.05
C ALA A 145 -16.16 -9.17 18.32
N GLN A 146 -15.32 -9.81 19.14
CA GLN A 146 -15.78 -10.41 20.40
C GLN A 146 -16.27 -9.36 21.40
N LEU A 147 -15.60 -8.21 21.49
CA LEU A 147 -16.06 -7.09 22.31
C LEU A 147 -17.43 -6.58 21.83
N CYS A 148 -17.62 -6.40 20.51
CA CYS A 148 -18.89 -5.98 19.93
C CYS A 148 -20.02 -6.97 20.23
N GLU A 149 -19.77 -8.27 20.08
CA GLU A 149 -20.76 -9.31 20.40
C GLU A 149 -21.18 -9.26 21.88
N GLN A 150 -20.21 -9.12 22.79
CA GLN A 150 -20.51 -9.06 24.22
C GLN A 150 -21.24 -7.76 24.60
N LEU A 151 -20.89 -6.62 23.99
CA LEU A 151 -21.61 -5.36 24.18
C LEU A 151 -23.06 -5.48 23.69
N ARG A 152 -23.28 -6.09 22.52
CA ARG A 152 -24.63 -6.34 22.00
C ARG A 152 -25.43 -7.21 22.96
N ALA A 153 -24.85 -8.31 23.43
CA ALA A 153 -25.51 -9.20 24.38
C ALA A 153 -25.82 -8.54 25.74
N ALA A 154 -24.97 -7.61 26.18
CA ALA A 154 -25.13 -6.94 27.48
C ALA A 154 -26.08 -5.73 27.45
N PHE A 155 -26.13 -4.99 26.33
CA PHE A 155 -26.80 -3.68 26.27
C PHE A 155 -27.95 -3.60 25.27
N LEU A 156 -28.10 -4.55 24.34
CA LEU A 156 -29.25 -4.57 23.43
C LEU A 156 -30.35 -5.49 23.98
N PRO A 157 -31.62 -5.05 23.97
CA PRO A 157 -32.74 -5.92 24.29
C PRO A 157 -32.91 -7.01 23.21
N ALA A 158 -33.44 -8.18 23.58
CA ALA A 158 -33.64 -9.31 22.66
C ALA A 158 -34.46 -8.95 21.40
N ASN A 159 -35.36 -7.96 21.49
CA ASN A 159 -36.21 -7.50 20.40
C ASN A 159 -35.67 -6.22 19.72
N TYR A 160 -34.38 -5.91 19.87
CA TYR A 160 -33.80 -4.65 19.38
C TYR A 160 -33.98 -4.47 17.87
N GLU A 161 -33.72 -5.49 17.06
CA GLU A 161 -33.88 -5.40 15.59
C GLU A 161 -35.33 -5.10 15.19
N TYR A 162 -36.31 -5.70 15.89
CA TYR A 162 -37.72 -5.41 15.67
C TYR A 162 -38.06 -3.96 16.05
N ARG A 163 -37.55 -3.47 17.19
CA ARG A 163 -37.73 -2.08 17.64
C ARG A 163 -37.11 -1.08 16.67
N GLN A 164 -35.94 -1.39 16.11
CA GLN A 164 -35.30 -0.56 15.09
C GLN A 164 -36.10 -0.56 13.78
N ARG A 165 -36.63 -1.70 13.34
CA ARG A 165 -37.44 -1.76 12.09
C ARG A 165 -38.79 -1.07 12.24
N SER A 166 -39.45 -1.23 13.39
CA SER A 166 -40.76 -0.61 13.66
C SER A 166 -40.71 0.91 13.82
N SER A 167 -39.56 1.53 14.10
CA SER A 167 -39.47 3.00 14.12
C SER A 167 -39.55 3.66 12.74
N PHE A 168 -39.51 2.86 11.66
CA PHE A 168 -39.63 3.34 10.28
C PHE A 168 -40.98 3.00 9.63
N LEU A 169 -41.88 2.32 10.35
CA LEU A 169 -43.23 1.95 9.92
C LEU A 169 -44.26 2.82 10.64
#